data_AF-A0A7C4MSF6-F1
#
_entry.id   AF-A0A7C4MSF6-F1
#
_cell.length_a   1.000
_cell.length_b   1.000
_cell.length_c   1.000
_cell.angle_alpha   90.00
_cell.angle_beta   90.00
_cell.angle_gamma   90.00
#
_symmetry.space_group_name_H-M   'P 1'
#
loop_
_entity.id
_entity.type
_entity.pdbx_description
1 polymer ?
#
loop_
_entity_poly.entity_id
_entity_poly.type
_entity_poly.pdbx_seq_one_letter_code
_entity_poly.pdbx_strand_id
1 'polypeptide(L)' 'MPWGDGTGRPWVKGKFKGCGYRLTVPRQSILDVLSNTTEHLSAEDIYLQVHKVHPAIGLTTVYRTLELLVQTGMVFKF' A
#
# COMPACT_ATOMS: atom_id res chain seq x y z
N MET A 1 -20.71 -0.10 -11.21
CA MET A 1 -19.24 -0.03 -11.34
C MET A 1 -18.66 -1.08 -10.41
N PRO A 2 -18.01 -2.16 -10.89
CA PRO A 2 -17.67 -3.30 -10.06
C PRO A 2 -16.22 -3.18 -9.60
N TRP A 3 -16.01 -2.55 -8.46
CA TRP A 3 -14.81 -2.81 -7.67
C TRP A 3 -15.28 -3.55 -6.43
N GLY A 4 -14.94 -4.85 -6.43
CA GLY A 4 -15.32 -5.81 -5.42
C GLY A 4 -14.98 -5.36 -4.01
N ASP A 5 -15.85 -5.77 -3.10
CA ASP A 5 -15.66 -6.00 -1.68
C ASP A 5 -14.81 -4.99 -0.91
N GLY A 6 -15.52 -4.13 -0.17
CA GLY A 6 -14.99 -3.18 0.80
C GLY A 6 -14.37 -3.83 2.05
N THR A 7 -13.45 -4.77 1.87
CA THR A 7 -12.65 -5.37 2.95
C THR A 7 -11.20 -4.93 2.87
N GLY A 8 -10.94 -3.62 2.85
CA GLY A 8 -9.64 -3.13 3.27
C GLY A 8 -9.41 -3.62 4.69
N ARG A 9 -8.53 -4.62 4.87
CA ARG A 9 -8.46 -5.43 6.10
C ARG A 9 -8.42 -4.52 7.35
N PRO A 10 -9.25 -4.76 8.38
CA PRO A 10 -9.41 -3.84 9.52
C PRO A 10 -8.10 -3.44 10.22
N TRP A 11 -7.09 -4.32 10.22
CA TRP A 11 -5.80 -4.08 10.85
C TRP A 11 -5.00 -2.94 10.20
N VAL A 12 -5.18 -2.67 8.91
CA VAL A 12 -4.50 -1.59 8.20
C VAL A 12 -5.04 -0.22 8.63
N LYS A 13 -6.37 -0.09 8.79
CA LYS A 13 -6.99 1.16 9.25
C LYS A 13 -6.66 1.45 10.72
N GLY A 14 -6.55 0.42 11.55
CA GLY A 14 -6.24 0.55 12.98
C GLY A 14 -4.82 1.06 13.24
N LYS A 15 -3.81 0.51 12.55
CA LYS A 15 -2.41 0.92 12.76
C LYS A 15 -2.08 2.29 12.17
N PHE A 16 -2.71 2.69 11.07
CA PHE A 16 -2.46 4.02 10.47
C PHE A 16 -3.02 5.18 11.30
N LYS A 17 -4.17 4.98 11.97
CA LYS A 17 -4.73 5.99 12.89
C LYS A 17 -3.82 6.25 14.10
N GLY A 18 -3.10 5.24 14.57
CA GLY A 18 -2.18 5.36 15.71
C GLY A 18 -0.85 6.05 15.39
N CYS A 19 -0.40 6.01 14.13
CA CYS A 19 0.91 6.52 13.72
C CYS A 19 0.89 7.95 13.14
N GLY A 20 -0.27 8.64 13.12
CA GLY A 20 -0.35 10.03 12.62
C GLY A 20 -0.17 10.21 11.11
N TYR A 21 -0.13 9.13 10.33
CA TYR A 21 0.06 9.19 8.88
C TYR A 21 -1.26 9.39 8.14
N ARG A 22 -1.29 10.41 7.26
CA ARG A 22 -2.44 10.64 6.36
C ARG A 22 -2.51 9.53 5.31
N LEU A 23 -3.56 8.70 5.38
CA LEU A 23 -3.93 7.75 4.34
C LEU A 23 -4.53 8.52 3.16
N THR A 24 -3.72 8.73 2.11
CA THR A 24 -4.18 9.21 0.81
C THR A 24 -4.56 8.02 -0.07
N VAL A 25 -5.40 8.23 -1.09
CA VAL A 25 -5.85 7.17 -2.01
C VAL A 25 -4.69 6.34 -2.58
N PRO A 26 -3.56 6.93 -3.05
CA PRO A 26 -2.44 6.15 -3.58
C PRO A 26 -1.78 5.23 -2.53
N ARG A 27 -1.66 5.70 -1.29
CA ARG A 27 -1.11 4.91 -0.17
C ARG A 27 -2.03 3.75 0.19
N GLN A 28 -3.33 3.98 0.12
CA GLN A 28 -4.32 2.95 0.37
C GLN A 28 -4.26 1.85 -0.68
N SER A 29 -4.06 2.20 -1.94
CA SER A 29 -3.89 1.23 -3.04
C SER A 29 -2.60 0.41 -2.91
N ILE A 30 -1.48 1.04 -2.49
CA ILE A 30 -0.24 0.30 -2.17
C ILE A 30 -0.47 -0.72 -1.05
N LEU A 31 -1.17 -0.31 0.00
CA LEU A 31 -1.51 -1.18 1.12
C LEU A 31 -2.45 -2.31 0.73
N ASP A 32 -3.38 -2.06 -0.16
CA ASP A 32 -4.31 -3.05 -0.66
C ASP A 32 -3.59 -4.13 -1.46
N VAL A 33 -2.66 -3.74 -2.35
CA VAL A 33 -1.78 -4.66 -3.08
C VAL A 33 -0.95 -5.53 -2.13
N LEU A 34 -0.30 -4.90 -1.14
CA LEU A 34 0.47 -5.62 -0.12
C LEU A 34 -0.40 -6.52 0.77
N SER A 35 -1.66 -6.15 0.97
CA SER A 35 -2.61 -6.94 1.76
C SER A 35 -3.23 -8.08 0.97
N ASN A 36 -3.27 -8.02 -0.36
CA ASN A 36 -3.85 -9.07 -1.20
C ASN A 36 -2.82 -10.13 -1.61
N THR A 37 -1.53 -9.86 -1.42
CA THR A 37 -0.48 -10.85 -1.67
C THR A 37 -0.03 -11.55 -0.38
N THR A 38 0.37 -12.81 -0.51
CA THR A 38 1.11 -13.55 0.53
C THR A 38 2.58 -13.72 0.17
N GLU A 39 2.97 -13.34 -1.06
CA GLU A 39 4.33 -13.47 -1.57
C GLU A 39 5.10 -12.15 -1.46
N HIS A 40 6.43 -12.24 -1.48
CA HIS A 40 7.29 -11.06 -1.52
C HIS A 40 7.17 -10.40 -2.89
N LEU A 41 6.58 -9.20 -2.92
CA LEU A 41 6.53 -8.38 -4.12
C LEU A 41 7.74 -7.44 -4.18
N SER A 42 8.32 -7.31 -5.37
CA SER A 42 9.32 -6.29 -5.63
C SER A 42 8.65 -4.91 -5.64
N ALA A 43 9.42 -3.85 -5.39
CA ALA A 43 8.90 -2.49 -5.48
C ALA A 43 8.33 -2.17 -6.88
N GLU A 44 8.91 -2.76 -7.92
CA GLU A 44 8.44 -2.67 -9.31
C GLU A 44 7.10 -3.39 -9.52
N ASP A 45 6.91 -4.58 -8.94
CA ASP A 45 5.63 -5.30 -9.02
C ASP A 45 4.51 -4.50 -8.37
N ILE A 46 4.79 -3.94 -7.18
CA ILE A 46 3.85 -3.08 -6.46
C ILE A 46 3.53 -1.85 -7.30
N TYR A 47 4.55 -1.22 -7.89
CA TYR A 47 4.35 -0.09 -8.79
C TYR A 47 3.45 -0.45 -9.98
N LEU A 48 3.72 -1.56 -10.67
CA LEU A 48 2.92 -1.98 -11.83
C LEU A 48 1.47 -2.25 -11.44
N GLN A 49 1.21 -2.86 -10.29
CA GLN A 49 -0.16 -3.11 -9.83
C GLN A 49 -0.88 -1.82 -9.44
N VAL A 50 -0.22 -0.92 -8.69
CA VAL A 50 -0.84 0.33 -8.26
C VAL A 50 -1.00 1.30 -9.43
N HIS A 51 -0.08 1.32 -10.39
CA HIS A 51 -0.13 2.19 -11.57
C HIS A 51 -1.33 1.87 -12.47
N LYS A 52 -1.80 0.61 -12.50
CA LYS A 52 -3.06 0.23 -13.18
C LYS A 52 -4.29 0.94 -12.61
N VAL A 53 -4.27 1.26 -11.32
CA VAL A 53 -5.37 1.93 -10.61
C VAL A 53 -5.12 3.45 -10.51
N HIS A 54 -3.86 3.86 -10.35
CA HIS A 54 -3.42 5.24 -10.20
C HIS A 54 -2.25 5.54 -11.14
N PRO A 55 -2.51 5.87 -12.42
CA PRO A 55 -1.45 6.16 -13.38
C PRO A 55 -0.63 7.42 -13.04
N ALA A 56 -1.14 8.30 -12.17
CA ALA A 56 -0.40 9.45 -11.66
C ALA A 56 0.66 9.09 -10.59
N ILE A 57 0.69 7.84 -10.12
CA ILE A 57 1.70 7.42 -9.13
C ILE A 57 3.05 7.19 -9.83
N GLY A 58 4.10 7.77 -9.26
CA GLY A 58 5.48 7.48 -9.66
C GLY A 58 6.14 6.43 -8.77
N LEU A 59 7.15 5.76 -9.29
CA LEU A 59 7.95 4.75 -8.58
C LEU A 59 8.55 5.31 -7.27
N THR A 60 9.00 6.57 -7.28
CA THR A 60 9.49 7.27 -6.07
C THR A 60 8.43 7.33 -4.96
N THR A 61 7.15 7.49 -5.32
CA THR A 61 6.05 7.53 -4.34
C THR A 61 5.83 6.15 -3.71
N VAL A 62 6.00 5.09 -4.50
CA VAL A 62 5.95 3.71 -4.02
C VAL A 62 7.07 3.47 -3.02
N TYR A 63 8.32 3.78 -3.36
CA TYR A 63 9.46 3.64 -2.45
C TYR A 63 9.29 4.44 -1.16
N ARG A 64 8.89 5.72 -1.23
CA ARG A 64 8.63 6.54 -0.05
C ARG A 64 7.54 5.95 0.84
N THR A 65 6.51 5.36 0.24
CA THR A 65 5.44 4.72 1.01
C THR A 65 5.92 3.43 1.65
N LEU A 66 6.67 2.60 0.91
CA LEU A 66 7.27 1.38 1.45
C LEU A 66 8.23 1.66 2.59
N GLU A 67 9.06 2.69 2.49
CA GLU A 67 9.96 3.12 3.55
C GLU A 67 9.19 3.51 4.83
N LEU A 68 8.10 4.28 4.69
CA LEU A 68 7.22 4.61 5.82
C LEU A 68 6.56 3.37 6.42
N LEU A 69 6.17 2.41 5.59
CA LEU A 69 5.58 1.15 6.05
C LEU A 69 6.59 0.27 6.80
N VAL A 70 7.86 0.29 6.38
CA VAL A 70 8.96 -0.38 7.08
C VAL A 70 9.26 0.30 8.41
N GLN A 71 9.34 1.63 8.44
CA GLN A 71 9.55 2.41 9.67
C GLN A 71 8.43 2.21 10.70
N THR A 72 7.19 1.98 10.24
CA THR A 72 6.04 1.69 11.12
C THR A 72 5.93 0.21 11.50
N GLY A 73 6.84 -0.65 11.02
CA GLY A 73 6.83 -2.08 11.28
C GLY A 73 5.62 -2.80 10.69
N MET A 74 5.02 -2.24 9.63
CA MET A 74 3.90 -2.85 8.92
C MET A 74 4.35 -3.75 7.77
N VAL A 75 5.50 -3.44 7.17
CA VAL A 75 6.12 -4.20 6.07
C VAL A 75 7.57 -4.48 6.45
N PHE A 76 8.07 -5.65 6.09
CA PHE A 76 9.48 -5.97 6.22
C PHE A 76 10.10 -6.01 4.82
N LYS A 77 11.26 -5.35 4.69
CA LYS A 77 12.11 -5.46 3.51
C LYS A 77 13.02 -6.67 3.70
N PHE A 78 13.09 -7.51 2.68
CA PHE A 78 14.00 -8.65 2.59
C PHE A 78 15.17 -8.29 1.67
#